data_AF-A0AAN0LZB5-F1
#
_entry.id   AF-A0AAN0LZB5-F1
#
_cell.length_a   1.000
_cell.length_b   1.000
_cell.length_c   1.000
_cell.angle_alpha   90.00
_cell.angle_beta   90.00
_cell.angle_gamma   90.00
#
_symmetry.space_group_name_H-M   'P 1'
#
loop_
_entity.id
_entity.type
_entity.pdbx_description
1 polymer ?
#
loop_
_entity_poly.entity_id
_entity_poly.type
_entity_poly.pdbx_seq_one_letter_code
_entity_poly.pdbx_strand_id
1 'polypeptide(L)'
;MQDLDLIELISIAAMFLLLFLRFLPKRKRRRPARARPRKAPVTPPPAEIPVPQNAIVVDGSNVMHWGPEPSVKILAQVLRSLERAGYTPIVFFDASVGYVLDDHYYDEAKLSPLLGVPQEHICVVNKGVIADVSILSMATDHGLRVVSNDRFRDWRVQFPHAAKKGVLLDGTWREGTVVWRGQLNRQVVRA
;
A
#
# COMPACT_ATOMS: atom_id res chain seq x y z
N MET A 1 57.09 -4.36 -33.47
CA MET A 1 56.74 -3.07 -32.85
C MET A 1 55.34 -2.78 -33.36
N GLN A 2 54.32 -3.15 -32.57
CA GLN A 2 52.95 -3.27 -33.05
C GLN A 2 52.34 -1.88 -33.20
N ASP A 3 52.03 -1.51 -34.44
CA ASP A 3 51.17 -0.39 -34.77
C ASP A 3 49.81 -0.65 -34.13
N LEU A 4 49.51 0.06 -33.04
CA LEU A 4 48.17 0.09 -32.49
C LEU A 4 47.32 0.92 -33.44
N ASP A 5 46.57 0.20 -34.28
CA ASP A 5 45.77 0.73 -35.37
C ASP A 5 44.86 1.86 -34.90
N LEU A 6 44.94 2.97 -35.62
CA LEU A 6 44.10 4.18 -35.46
C LEU A 6 42.60 3.85 -35.30
N ILE A 7 42.16 2.70 -35.82
CA ILE A 7 40.80 2.17 -35.75
C ILE A 7 40.40 1.75 -34.32
N GLU A 8 41.30 1.15 -33.52
CA GLU A 8 41.00 0.78 -32.13
C GLU A 8 40.86 2.02 -31.25
N LEU A 9 41.70 3.04 -31.48
CA LEU A 9 41.65 4.30 -30.74
C LEU A 9 40.34 5.06 -31.01
N ILE A 10 39.88 5.09 -32.27
CA ILE A 10 38.60 5.70 -32.64
C ILE A 10 37.42 4.92 -32.02
N SER A 11 37.49 3.59 -31.97
CA SER A 11 36.42 2.75 -31.41
C SER A 11 36.27 2.95 -29.90
N ILE A 12 37.39 3.03 -29.17
CA ILE A 12 37.38 3.31 -27.73
C ILE A 12 36.86 4.73 -27.47
N ALA A 13 37.32 5.73 -28.24
CA ALA A 13 36.84 7.11 -28.11
C ALA A 13 35.34 7.25 -28.40
N ALA A 14 34.81 6.53 -29.41
CA ALA A 14 33.39 6.51 -29.73
C ALA A 14 32.55 5.84 -28.62
N MET A 15 33.07 4.78 -27.99
CA MET A 15 32.39 4.11 -26.87
C MET A 15 32.34 5.02 -25.63
N PHE A 16 33.42 5.72 -25.32
CA PHE A 16 33.43 6.71 -24.23
C PHE A 16 32.55 7.92 -24.53
N LEU A 17 32.46 8.37 -25.79
CA LEU A 17 31.55 9.44 -26.20
C LEU A 17 30.08 9.02 -26.06
N LEU A 18 29.73 7.79 -26.44
CA LEU A 18 28.38 7.22 -26.26
C LEU A 18 28.01 7.07 -24.78
N LEU A 19 28.96 6.67 -23.94
CA LEU A 19 28.77 6.62 -22.49
C LEU A 19 28.64 8.02 -21.90
N PHE A 20 29.43 9.00 -22.34
CA PHE A 20 29.37 10.39 -21.90
C PHE A 20 28.05 11.09 -22.32
N LEU A 21 27.53 10.75 -23.50
CA LEU A 21 26.19 11.19 -23.97
C LEU A 21 25.04 10.69 -23.09
N ARG A 22 25.21 9.60 -22.34
CA ARG A 22 24.23 9.13 -21.34
C ARG A 22 24.27 9.90 -20.02
N PHE A 23 25.40 10.55 -19.70
CA PHE A 23 25.60 11.33 -18.48
C PHE A 23 25.41 12.84 -18.67
N LEU A 24 25.13 13.30 -19.89
CA LEU A 24 24.74 14.68 -20.14
C LEU A 24 23.44 15.01 -19.39
N PRO A 25 23.44 16.02 -18.48
CA PRO A 25 22.26 16.39 -17.73
C PRO A 25 21.16 16.81 -18.70
N LYS A 26 20.04 16.09 -18.70
CA LYS A 26 18.88 16.43 -19.52
C LYS A 26 18.48 17.87 -19.21
N ARG A 27 18.71 18.77 -20.17
CA ARG A 27 18.24 20.17 -20.11
C ARG A 27 16.77 20.13 -19.70
N LYS A 28 16.47 20.60 -18.48
CA LYS A 28 15.11 20.78 -17.99
C LYS A 28 14.39 21.69 -18.99
N ARG A 29 13.61 21.10 -19.90
CA ARG A 29 12.61 21.83 -20.66
C ARG A 29 11.71 22.49 -19.61
N ARG A 30 11.74 23.82 -19.55
CA ARG A 30 10.81 24.61 -18.75
C ARG A 30 9.41 24.23 -19.24
N ARG A 31 8.70 23.43 -18.45
CA ARG A 31 7.27 23.18 -18.66
C ARG A 31 6.57 24.54 -18.57
N PRO A 32 5.70 24.91 -19.53
CA PRO A 32 4.88 26.10 -19.36
C PRO A 32 4.02 25.92 -18.09
N ALA A 33 3.83 27.00 -17.34
CA ALA A 33 3.03 26.99 -16.13
C ALA A 33 1.64 26.41 -16.44
N ARG A 34 1.36 25.23 -15.87
CA ARG A 34 0.05 24.59 -15.99
C ARG A 34 -0.95 25.52 -15.29
N ALA A 35 -1.83 26.14 -16.06
CA ALA A 35 -2.98 26.84 -15.51
C ALA A 35 -3.68 25.91 -14.51
N ARG A 36 -3.93 26.39 -13.29
CA ARG A 36 -4.70 25.64 -12.29
C ARG A 36 -6.01 25.22 -12.96
N PRO A 37 -6.36 23.92 -13.01
CA PRO A 37 -7.69 23.56 -13.46
C PRO A 37 -8.67 24.26 -12.52
N ARG A 38 -9.55 25.10 -13.08
CA ARG A 38 -10.76 25.51 -12.37
C ARG A 38 -11.38 24.21 -11.86
N LYS A 39 -11.62 24.11 -10.54
CA LYS A 39 -12.41 23.02 -9.96
C LYS A 39 -13.69 22.95 -10.78
N ALA A 40 -13.78 21.97 -11.67
CA ALA A 40 -15.07 21.53 -12.16
C ALA A 40 -15.88 21.17 -10.90
N PRO A 41 -17.19 21.46 -10.85
CA PRO A 41 -18.03 20.84 -9.83
C PRO A 41 -17.81 19.34 -9.94
N VAL A 42 -17.10 18.77 -8.96
CA VAL A 42 -17.05 17.33 -8.80
C VAL A 42 -18.48 16.99 -8.43
N THR A 43 -19.25 16.48 -9.40
CA THR A 43 -20.45 15.73 -9.08
C THR A 43 -20.04 14.75 -7.99
N PRO A 44 -20.60 14.81 -6.77
CA PRO A 44 -20.18 13.93 -5.71
C PRO A 44 -20.28 12.48 -6.24
N PRO A 45 -19.24 11.66 -6.04
CA PRO A 45 -19.33 10.25 -6.38
C PRO A 45 -20.60 9.64 -5.75
N PRO A 46 -21.19 8.60 -6.37
CA PRO A 46 -22.34 7.91 -5.82
C PRO A 46 -22.10 7.62 -4.34
N ALA A 47 -23.00 8.11 -3.49
CA ALA A 47 -23.01 8.05 -2.02
C ALA A 47 -21.76 7.40 -1.39
N GLU A 48 -20.90 8.20 -0.75
CA GLU A 48 -19.81 7.70 0.10
C GLU A 48 -20.33 6.54 0.94
N ILE A 49 -19.81 5.33 0.68
CA ILE A 49 -20.21 4.13 1.43
C ILE A 49 -19.87 4.43 2.89
N PRO A 50 -20.87 4.49 3.79
CA PRO A 50 -20.62 4.94 5.15
C PRO A 50 -19.69 3.96 5.85
N VAL A 51 -18.62 4.49 6.44
CA VAL A 51 -17.65 3.71 7.21
C VAL A 51 -18.37 3.10 8.42
N PRO A 52 -18.40 1.76 8.57
CA PRO A 52 -19.04 1.13 9.72
C PRO A 52 -18.47 1.63 11.05
N GLN A 53 -19.31 1.78 12.07
CA GLN A 53 -18.87 2.28 13.39
C GLN A 53 -17.81 1.38 14.05
N ASN A 54 -17.88 0.07 13.79
CA ASN A 54 -16.94 -0.94 14.26
C ASN A 54 -15.85 -1.25 13.22
N ALA A 55 -15.59 -0.33 12.28
CA ALA A 55 -14.59 -0.54 11.25
C ALA A 55 -13.18 -0.69 11.83
N ILE A 56 -12.35 -1.47 11.14
CA ILE A 56 -10.92 -1.55 11.39
C ILE A 56 -10.17 -1.59 10.07
N VAL A 57 -9.13 -0.76 9.94
CA VAL A 57 -8.31 -0.75 8.73
C VAL A 57 -7.32 -1.89 8.80
N VAL A 58 -7.16 -2.62 7.69
CA VAL A 58 -6.21 -3.72 7.56
C VAL A 58 -5.26 -3.41 6.42
N ASP A 59 -3.96 -3.42 6.71
CA ASP A 59 -2.91 -3.39 5.70
C ASP A 59 -2.77 -4.82 5.12
N GLY A 60 -3.55 -5.09 4.08
CA GLY A 60 -3.62 -6.41 3.46
C GLY A 60 -2.29 -6.86 2.89
N SER A 61 -1.54 -5.94 2.26
CA SER A 61 -0.21 -6.20 1.73
C SER A 61 0.78 -6.58 2.83
N ASN A 62 0.77 -5.94 3.99
CA ASN A 62 1.62 -6.37 5.11
C ASN A 62 1.15 -7.69 5.73
N VAL A 63 -0.16 -7.84 5.95
CA VAL A 63 -0.73 -8.97 6.70
C VAL A 63 -0.57 -10.30 5.95
N MET A 64 -0.68 -10.29 4.63
CA MET A 64 -0.43 -11.51 3.83
C MET A 64 0.99 -12.06 4.01
N HIS A 65 1.96 -11.24 4.43
CA HIS A 65 3.34 -11.63 4.74
C HIS A 65 3.59 -12.02 6.21
N TRP A 66 2.55 -12.24 7.02
CA TRP A 66 2.74 -12.68 8.41
C TRP A 66 3.21 -14.13 8.55
N GLY A 67 3.13 -14.92 7.48
CA GLY A 67 3.68 -16.27 7.40
C GLY A 67 5.03 -16.32 6.67
N PRO A 68 5.56 -17.53 6.41
CA PRO A 68 6.82 -17.69 5.70
C PRO A 68 6.76 -17.19 4.26
N GLU A 69 5.60 -17.36 3.61
CA GLU A 69 5.34 -16.90 2.24
C GLU A 69 4.10 -16.01 2.22
N PRO A 70 4.03 -15.01 1.33
CA PRO A 70 2.81 -14.22 1.10
C PRO A 70 1.61 -15.13 0.83
N SER A 71 0.51 -14.90 1.56
CA SER A 71 -0.64 -15.82 1.49
C SER A 71 -1.98 -15.12 1.71
N VAL A 72 -2.87 -15.24 0.73
CA VAL A 72 -4.28 -14.85 0.87
C VAL A 72 -4.97 -15.63 1.99
N LYS A 73 -4.61 -16.90 2.19
CA LYS A 73 -5.19 -17.74 3.25
C LYS A 73 -4.91 -17.17 4.63
N ILE A 74 -3.69 -16.70 4.87
CA ILE A 74 -3.31 -16.07 6.14
C ILE A 74 -4.11 -14.80 6.36
N LEU A 75 -4.16 -13.93 5.36
CA LEU A 75 -4.95 -12.70 5.43
C LEU A 75 -6.43 -13.00 5.71
N ALA A 76 -7.05 -13.92 4.97
CA ALA A 76 -8.44 -14.32 5.18
C ALA A 76 -8.71 -14.84 6.61
N GLN A 77 -7.74 -15.53 7.24
CA GLN A 77 -7.89 -15.96 8.64
C GLN A 77 -7.77 -14.80 9.63
N VAL A 78 -6.91 -13.81 9.35
CA VAL A 78 -6.84 -12.56 10.14
C VAL A 78 -8.16 -11.81 10.06
N LEU A 79 -8.73 -11.66 8.85
CA LEU A 79 -10.02 -11.00 8.64
C LEU A 79 -11.15 -11.71 9.41
N ARG A 80 -11.23 -13.05 9.32
CA ARG A 80 -12.18 -13.83 10.14
C ARG A 80 -11.96 -13.68 11.64
N SER A 81 -10.71 -13.57 12.10
CA SER A 81 -10.42 -13.34 13.52
C SER A 81 -10.93 -11.97 13.99
N LEU A 82 -10.84 -10.94 13.13
CA LEU A 82 -11.37 -9.60 13.42
C LEU A 82 -12.91 -9.60 13.45
N GLU A 83 -13.54 -10.23 12.47
CA GLU A 83 -15.00 -10.37 12.40
C GLU A 83 -15.57 -11.10 13.62
N ARG A 84 -14.95 -12.20 14.05
CA ARG A 84 -15.35 -12.92 15.27
C ARG A 84 -15.23 -12.08 16.54
N ALA A 85 -14.34 -11.09 16.55
CA ALA A 85 -14.23 -10.14 17.65
C ALA A 85 -15.18 -8.93 17.51
N GLY A 86 -16.01 -8.90 16.46
CA GLY A 86 -17.03 -7.89 16.22
C GLY A 86 -16.55 -6.66 15.46
N TYR A 87 -15.43 -6.76 14.74
CA TYR A 87 -14.96 -5.70 13.84
C TYR A 87 -15.48 -5.90 12.41
N THR A 88 -15.58 -4.81 11.66
CA THR A 88 -15.80 -4.83 10.21
C THR A 88 -14.50 -4.42 9.51
N PRO A 89 -13.75 -5.36 8.91
CA PRO A 89 -12.49 -5.03 8.26
C PRO A 89 -12.69 -4.20 6.98
N ILE A 90 -11.85 -3.19 6.79
CA ILE A 90 -11.64 -2.48 5.52
C ILE A 90 -10.18 -2.69 5.13
N VAL A 91 -9.94 -3.39 4.02
CA VAL A 91 -8.64 -3.91 3.65
C VAL A 91 -8.03 -3.07 2.53
N PHE A 92 -6.83 -2.56 2.76
CA PHE A 92 -6.06 -1.83 1.76
C PHE A 92 -4.92 -2.69 1.24
N PHE A 93 -4.62 -2.52 -0.05
CA PHE A 93 -3.52 -3.19 -0.72
C PHE A 93 -2.71 -2.20 -1.55
N ASP A 94 -1.41 -2.45 -1.63
CA ASP A 94 -0.55 -1.88 -2.66
C ASP A 94 -1.00 -2.35 -4.06
N ALA A 95 -0.74 -1.53 -5.08
CA ALA A 95 -1.03 -1.83 -6.48
C ALA A 95 -0.37 -3.13 -6.98
N SER A 96 0.67 -3.61 -6.30
CA SER A 96 1.42 -4.81 -6.64
C SER A 96 0.82 -6.12 -6.10
N VAL A 97 -0.21 -6.09 -5.25
CA VAL A 97 -0.71 -7.26 -4.51
C VAL A 97 -0.92 -8.51 -5.37
N GLY A 98 -1.56 -8.38 -6.53
CA GLY A 98 -1.84 -9.51 -7.39
C GLY A 98 -0.57 -10.18 -7.94
N TYR A 99 0.46 -9.38 -8.24
CA TYR A 99 1.73 -9.89 -8.76
C TYR A 99 2.52 -10.63 -7.67
N VAL A 100 2.39 -10.19 -6.42
CA VAL A 100 2.99 -10.88 -5.27
C VAL A 100 2.30 -12.24 -5.02
N LEU A 101 1.00 -12.34 -5.29
CA LEU A 101 0.22 -13.55 -5.06
C LEU A 101 0.30 -14.58 -6.20
N ASP A 102 0.29 -14.11 -7.45
CA ASP A 102 0.03 -14.96 -8.62
C ASP A 102 0.54 -14.35 -9.93
N ASP A 103 1.53 -13.45 -9.90
CA ASP A 103 2.15 -12.80 -11.09
C ASP A 103 1.16 -12.13 -12.08
N HIS A 104 -0.01 -11.69 -11.60
CA HIS A 104 -1.03 -11.01 -12.41
C HIS A 104 -1.65 -9.83 -11.66
N TYR A 105 -2.25 -8.88 -12.36
CA TYR A 105 -3.01 -7.81 -11.70
C TYR A 105 -4.30 -8.34 -11.05
N TYR A 106 -4.59 -7.86 -9.85
CA TYR A 106 -5.80 -8.18 -9.08
C TYR A 106 -6.46 -6.86 -8.67
N ASP A 107 -7.76 -6.73 -8.94
CA ASP A 107 -8.61 -5.66 -8.43
C ASP A 107 -9.43 -6.15 -7.22
N GLU A 108 -10.24 -5.25 -6.65
CA GLU A 108 -11.11 -5.53 -5.51
C GLU A 108 -12.09 -6.67 -5.82
N ALA A 109 -12.62 -6.74 -7.05
CA ALA A 109 -13.59 -7.75 -7.46
C ALA A 109 -12.96 -9.15 -7.46
N LYS A 110 -11.70 -9.27 -7.88
CA LYS A 110 -10.94 -10.52 -7.84
C LYS A 110 -10.55 -10.91 -6.41
N LEU A 111 -10.23 -9.95 -5.54
CA LEU A 111 -9.83 -10.19 -4.16
C LEU A 111 -11.01 -10.55 -3.24
N SER A 112 -12.17 -9.94 -3.44
CA SER A 112 -13.40 -10.14 -2.65
C SER A 112 -13.72 -11.62 -2.34
N PRO A 113 -13.92 -12.50 -3.35
CA PRO A 113 -14.24 -13.91 -3.09
C PRO A 113 -13.10 -14.67 -2.41
N LEU A 114 -11.83 -14.28 -2.62
CA LEU A 114 -10.69 -14.94 -2.02
C LEU A 114 -10.54 -14.61 -0.52
N LEU A 115 -10.93 -13.39 -0.15
CA LEU A 115 -10.87 -12.89 1.23
C LEU A 115 -12.13 -13.19 2.03
N GLY A 116 -13.26 -13.37 1.34
CA GLY A 116 -14.58 -13.49 1.97
C GLY A 116 -15.08 -12.15 2.54
N VAL A 117 -14.62 -11.03 1.99
CA VAL A 117 -14.98 -9.67 2.40
C VAL A 117 -15.61 -8.96 1.19
N PRO A 118 -16.69 -8.16 1.36
CA PRO A 118 -17.32 -7.45 0.26
C PRO A 118 -16.34 -6.53 -0.49
N GLN A 119 -16.54 -6.38 -1.79
CA GLN A 119 -15.66 -5.59 -2.66
C GLN A 119 -15.53 -4.14 -2.17
N GLU A 120 -16.63 -3.55 -1.67
CA GLU A 120 -16.68 -2.20 -1.11
C GLU A 120 -15.80 -1.99 0.14
N HIS A 121 -15.40 -3.08 0.80
CA HIS A 121 -14.49 -3.05 1.94
C HIS A 121 -13.05 -3.37 1.55
N ILE A 122 -12.75 -3.42 0.26
CA ILE A 122 -11.39 -3.64 -0.26
C ILE A 122 -11.00 -2.40 -1.07
N CYS A 123 -9.76 -1.97 -0.92
CA CYS A 123 -9.17 -0.91 -1.73
C CYS A 123 -7.79 -1.35 -2.22
N VAL A 124 -7.64 -1.50 -3.53
CA VAL A 124 -6.34 -1.63 -4.19
C VAL A 124 -5.94 -0.25 -4.66
N VAL A 125 -4.86 0.31 -4.10
CA VAL A 125 -4.47 1.66 -4.48
C VAL A 125 -4.00 1.70 -5.93
N ASN A 126 -4.23 2.85 -6.59
CA ASN A 126 -3.74 3.06 -7.95
C ASN A 126 -2.21 3.01 -8.00
N LYS A 127 -1.66 2.57 -9.14
CA LYS A 127 -0.21 2.56 -9.37
C LYS A 127 0.39 3.96 -9.15
N GLY A 128 1.44 4.03 -8.34
CA GLY A 128 2.12 5.28 -7.98
C GLY A 128 1.50 6.03 -6.80
N VAL A 129 0.41 5.52 -6.23
CA VAL A 129 -0.10 5.93 -4.92
C VAL A 129 0.60 5.11 -3.84
N ILE A 130 0.99 5.77 -2.75
CA ILE A 130 1.61 5.11 -1.60
C ILE A 130 0.49 4.58 -0.70
N ALA A 131 0.42 3.27 -0.53
CA ALA A 131 -0.65 2.61 0.25
C ALA A 131 -0.71 3.09 1.71
N ASP A 132 0.44 3.23 2.37
CA ASP A 132 0.54 3.72 3.76
C ASP A 132 -0.19 5.05 3.96
N VAL A 133 -0.08 5.99 3.03
CA VAL A 133 -0.73 7.30 3.12
C VAL A 133 -2.24 7.14 3.10
N SER A 134 -2.78 6.28 2.23
CA SER A 134 -4.21 5.99 2.15
C SER A 134 -4.72 5.30 3.42
N ILE A 135 -3.99 4.29 3.91
CA ILE A 135 -4.29 3.56 5.15
C ILE A 135 -4.35 4.51 6.34
N LEU A 136 -3.32 5.35 6.50
CA LEU A 136 -3.19 6.23 7.66
C LEU A 136 -4.14 7.42 7.59
N SER A 137 -4.48 7.92 6.39
CA SER A 137 -5.54 8.92 6.22
C SER A 137 -6.88 8.35 6.69
N MET A 138 -7.29 7.21 6.14
CA MET A 138 -8.55 6.55 6.51
C MET A 138 -8.66 6.31 8.02
N ALA A 139 -7.59 5.81 8.63
CA ALA A 139 -7.56 5.58 10.07
C ALA A 139 -7.62 6.87 10.89
N THR A 140 -6.99 7.95 10.41
CA THR A 140 -6.99 9.26 11.10
C THR A 140 -8.35 9.93 10.98
N ASP A 141 -8.92 9.97 9.78
CA ASP A 141 -10.16 10.67 9.46
C ASP A 141 -11.35 10.07 10.22
N HIS A 142 -11.32 8.75 10.47
CA HIS A 142 -12.39 8.02 11.14
C HIS A 142 -12.02 7.52 12.55
N GLY A 143 -10.83 7.85 13.06
CA GLY A 143 -10.39 7.42 14.41
C GLY A 143 -10.24 5.90 14.57
N LEU A 144 -9.94 5.18 13.49
CA LEU A 144 -9.92 3.72 13.45
C LEU A 144 -8.59 3.15 13.92
N ARG A 145 -8.60 1.87 14.29
CA ARG A 145 -7.39 1.08 14.49
C ARG A 145 -6.86 0.58 13.15
N VAL A 146 -5.57 0.25 13.10
CA VAL A 146 -4.90 -0.28 11.91
C VAL A 146 -4.23 -1.61 12.26
N VAL A 147 -4.52 -2.65 11.48
CA VAL A 147 -3.84 -3.94 11.56
C VAL A 147 -2.66 -3.94 10.60
N SER A 148 -1.44 -3.93 11.14
CA SER A 148 -0.18 -4.07 10.40
C SER A 148 0.95 -4.39 11.39
N ASN A 149 1.97 -5.12 10.93
CA ASN A 149 3.23 -5.23 11.67
C ASN A 149 4.18 -4.05 11.38
N ASP A 150 3.88 -3.21 10.39
CA ASP A 150 4.61 -1.96 10.17
C ASP A 150 4.34 -0.97 11.31
N ARG A 151 5.36 -0.19 11.63
CA ARG A 151 5.29 0.92 12.60
C ARG A 151 5.10 2.28 11.92
N PHE A 152 5.05 2.32 10.58
CA PHE A 152 4.84 3.50 9.75
C PHE A 152 5.72 4.69 10.16
N ARG A 153 7.00 4.42 10.47
CA ARG A 153 7.88 5.38 11.16
C ARG A 153 8.03 6.69 10.40
N ASP A 154 8.14 6.61 9.08
CA ASP A 154 8.33 7.75 8.19
C ASP A 154 7.09 8.66 8.12
N TRP A 155 5.92 8.11 8.46
CA TRP A 155 4.63 8.78 8.34
C TRP A 155 4.11 9.36 9.66
N ARG A 156 4.74 9.06 10.81
CA ARG A 156 4.20 9.43 12.15
C ARG A 156 4.05 10.93 12.37
N VAL A 157 4.90 11.75 11.74
CA VAL A 157 4.80 13.22 11.84
C VAL A 157 3.55 13.71 11.12
N GLN A 158 3.25 13.15 9.95
CA GLN A 158 2.08 13.50 9.16
C GLN A 158 0.79 12.89 9.73
N PHE A 159 0.87 11.68 10.29
CA PHE A 159 -0.27 10.94 10.84
C PHE A 159 -0.04 10.59 12.32
N PRO A 160 -0.17 11.57 13.23
CA PRO A 160 0.09 11.37 14.66
C PRO A 160 -0.87 10.35 15.30
N HIS A 161 -2.03 10.08 14.69
CA HIS A 161 -2.96 9.03 15.13
C HIS A 161 -2.30 7.65 15.17
N ALA A 162 -1.45 7.32 14.19
CA ALA A 162 -0.71 6.07 14.13
C ALA A 162 0.26 5.88 15.30
N ALA A 163 0.67 6.96 15.95
CA ALA A 163 1.56 6.91 17.11
C ALA A 163 0.84 6.66 18.44
N LYS A 164 -0.50 6.77 18.48
CA LYS A 164 -1.28 6.57 19.71
C LYS A 164 -1.27 5.10 20.13
N LYS A 165 -1.16 4.87 21.44
CA LYS A 165 -1.18 3.52 22.02
C LYS A 165 -2.50 2.81 21.68
N GLY A 166 -2.41 1.60 21.15
CA GLY A 166 -3.56 0.76 20.83
C GLY A 166 -4.20 0.99 19.45
N VAL A 167 -3.76 2.01 18.71
CA VAL A 167 -4.20 2.24 17.32
C VAL A 167 -3.63 1.18 16.39
N LEU A 168 -2.32 0.95 16.44
CA LEU A 168 -1.69 -0.14 15.69
C LEU A 168 -1.90 -1.47 16.42
N LEU A 169 -2.42 -2.45 15.68
CA LEU A 169 -2.63 -3.82 16.07
C LEU A 169 -1.71 -4.73 15.26
N ASP A 170 -0.81 -5.40 15.96
CA ASP A 170 0.18 -6.28 15.36
C ASP A 170 -0.01 -7.73 15.79
N GLY A 171 0.48 -8.65 14.97
CA GLY A 171 0.26 -10.08 15.14
C GLY A 171 1.27 -10.93 14.39
N THR A 172 1.06 -12.23 14.44
CA THR A 172 1.89 -13.22 13.74
C THR A 172 1.05 -14.44 13.38
N TRP A 173 1.53 -15.20 12.41
CA TRP A 173 0.98 -16.49 12.06
C TRP A 173 1.83 -17.60 12.70
N ARG A 174 1.20 -18.50 13.46
CA ARG A 174 1.88 -19.68 14.04
C ARG A 174 0.98 -20.90 13.91
N GLU A 175 1.51 -21.96 13.33
CA GLU A 175 0.88 -23.29 13.30
C GLU A 175 -0.60 -23.28 12.85
N GLY A 176 -0.91 -22.49 11.82
CA GLY A 176 -2.28 -22.42 11.29
C GLY A 176 -3.21 -21.42 11.99
N THR A 177 -2.71 -20.68 12.98
CA THR A 177 -3.49 -19.76 13.82
C THR A 177 -2.90 -18.35 13.85
N VAL A 178 -3.78 -17.35 13.96
CA VAL A 178 -3.41 -15.95 14.17
C VAL A 178 -3.15 -15.72 15.66
N VAL A 179 -1.97 -15.20 16.00
CA VAL A 179 -1.59 -14.82 17.36
C VAL A 179 -1.43 -13.31 17.42
N TRP A 180 -2.32 -12.65 18.18
CA TRP A 180 -2.31 -11.20 18.36
C TRP A 180 -1.36 -10.80 19.49
N ARG A 181 -0.55 -9.75 19.27
CA ARG A 181 0.31 -9.17 20.32
C ARG A 181 -0.41 -8.08 21.11
N GLY A 182 -1.35 -7.40 20.46
CA GLY A 182 -2.23 -6.41 21.07
C GLY A 182 -3.56 -6.99 21.53
N GLN A 183 -4.25 -6.24 22.38
CA GLN A 183 -5.59 -6.57 22.81
C GLN A 183 -6.62 -6.31 21.71
N LEU A 184 -7.31 -7.37 21.30
CA LEU A 184 -8.39 -7.33 20.30
C LEU A 184 -9.75 -7.08 20.97
N ASN A 185 -9.78 -6.07 21.84
CA ASN A 185 -11.00 -5.64 22.51
C ASN A 185 -11.83 -4.84 21.50
N ARG A 186 -13.16 -4.93 21.52
CA ARG A 186 -14.04 -4.10 20.69
C ARG A 186 -13.69 -2.61 20.84
N GLN A 187 -13.68 -1.84 19.75
CA GLN A 187 -13.64 -0.39 19.87
C GLN A 187 -14.88 0.06 20.63
N VAL A 188 -14.70 0.54 21.86
CA VAL A 188 -15.74 1.31 22.54
C VAL A 188 -15.76 2.65 21.84
N VAL A 189 -16.60 2.77 20.80
CA VAL A 189 -16.91 4.05 20.20
C VAL A 189 -17.54 4.88 21.31
N ARG A 190 -16.82 5.91 21.78
CA ARG A 190 -17.45 6.92 22.64
C ARG A 190 -18.43 7.68 21.75
N ALA A 191 -19.70 7.54 22.06
CA ALA A 191 -20.77 8.39 21.54
C ALA A 191 -20.53 9.86 21.91
#